data_AF-A0A7Z9VWH4-F1
#
_entry.id   AF-A0A7Z9VWH4-F1
#
_cell.length_a   1.000
_cell.length_b   1.000
_cell.length_c   1.000
_cell.angle_alpha   90.00
_cell.angle_beta   90.00
_cell.angle_gamma   90.00
#
_symmetry.space_group_name_H-M   'P 1'
#
loop_
_entity.id
_entity.type
_entity.pdbx_description
1 polymer ?
#
loop_
_entity_poly.entity_id
_entity_poly.type
_entity_poly.pdbx_seq_one_letter_code
_entity_poly.pdbx_strand_id
1 'polypeptide(L)'
;QTSIKAAATAGLMLMGDDNAEEGRIALDSLLENREAKIRLSSLSTVGHLPNILTEIPLKKLLTDDNSEVRRRAIDIAGDRPNSSFIPNLVSSLHDSFTAPAARRSLRLHNSEEVSKALTELITNNGDVDDSTSLNTVLRCLGDLDSPETVDTLITVWPKTSSNGREEIADSLSRIAKRGAMNEVSLEETVSLLEETLMQAYELEHALSLFQDNNDSKLVADMLSNELSRMKVIILQLALLNHPDAPLQTFAHAVTTPGASTLANVLEYLDNVLEKTVREKVVPLLDETNASEKVQVGIKLFELQSKSAEEWLTDWLNGKSNYTSAVAFDYVLKKRLELGEGVLSSEWLNNRDSLLHNETLAKIGKDWKPAGFENREIMEETPMYTTLEKTLFLKGVTLFKDIPGEEVAHIAQIADTINLESNEVVFEDGDPGDSMFIIVDGEVRIHKEGKEIATLGDSEFIGEMAILDQEPRSASATTQEETVLLRISGEDFFDLMGSRMDIVQGIMRVLTRRLREAIA
;
A
#
# COMPACT_ATOMS: atom_id res chain seq x y z
N GLN A 1 -21.11 13.01 34.69
CA GLN A 1 -22.24 12.39 35.41
C GLN A 1 -22.29 10.87 35.20
N THR A 2 -22.12 10.37 33.97
CA THR A 2 -22.11 8.91 33.67
C THR A 2 -21.05 8.12 34.44
N SER A 3 -19.78 8.55 34.45
CA SER A 3 -18.72 7.88 35.24
C SER A 3 -19.05 7.79 36.73
N ILE A 4 -19.72 8.82 37.29
CA ILE A 4 -20.13 8.82 38.70
C ILE A 4 -21.22 7.76 38.93
N LYS A 5 -22.19 7.63 38.02
CA LYS A 5 -23.23 6.59 38.09
C LYS A 5 -22.61 5.20 37.97
N ALA A 6 -21.71 4.98 37.00
CA ALA A 6 -21.02 3.70 36.82
C ALA A 6 -20.14 3.31 38.02
N ALA A 7 -19.46 4.28 38.63
CA ALA A 7 -18.68 4.05 39.85
C ALA A 7 -19.60 3.72 41.05
N ALA A 8 -20.73 4.40 41.18
CA ALA A 8 -21.70 4.14 42.23
C ALA A 8 -22.33 2.75 42.11
N THR A 9 -22.70 2.32 40.90
CA THR A 9 -23.24 0.96 40.66
C THR A 9 -22.20 -0.12 40.95
N ALA A 10 -20.94 0.08 40.54
CA ALA A 10 -19.85 -0.82 40.88
C ALA A 10 -19.62 -0.89 42.41
N GLY A 11 -19.72 0.24 43.11
CA GLY A 11 -19.66 0.30 44.57
C GLY A 11 -20.75 -0.52 45.24
N LEU A 12 -22.01 -0.41 44.78
CA LEU A 12 -23.13 -1.22 45.27
C LEU A 12 -22.89 -2.72 45.09
N MET A 13 -22.35 -3.12 43.95
CA MET A 13 -22.03 -4.52 43.66
C MET A 13 -20.87 -5.06 44.52
N LEU A 14 -19.86 -4.24 44.81
CA LEU A 14 -18.71 -4.63 45.66
C LEU A 14 -19.08 -4.77 47.14
N MET A 15 -20.10 -4.04 47.62
CA MET A 15 -20.57 -4.13 49.01
C MET A 15 -21.27 -5.46 49.31
N GLY A 16 -21.79 -6.17 48.30
CA GLY A 16 -22.28 -7.55 48.43
C GLY A 16 -23.59 -7.73 49.21
N ASP A 17 -24.29 -6.65 49.51
CA ASP A 17 -25.58 -6.63 50.21
C ASP A 17 -26.77 -6.84 49.25
N ASP A 18 -28.00 -6.78 49.76
CA ASP A 18 -29.27 -6.94 49.00
C ASP A 18 -29.39 -6.03 47.75
N ASN A 19 -28.60 -4.96 47.69
CA ASN A 19 -28.57 -3.99 46.57
C ASN A 19 -27.62 -4.37 45.43
N ALA A 20 -26.86 -5.47 45.53
CA ALA A 20 -25.91 -5.87 44.48
C ALA A 20 -26.63 -6.19 43.15
N GLU A 21 -27.83 -6.75 43.21
CA GLU A 21 -28.65 -7.04 42.02
C GLU A 21 -29.14 -5.74 41.34
N GLU A 22 -29.57 -4.76 42.12
CA GLU A 22 -29.95 -3.43 41.60
C GLU A 22 -28.75 -2.74 40.95
N GLY A 23 -27.57 -2.85 41.56
CA GLY A 23 -26.31 -2.36 41.00
C GLY A 23 -25.98 -3.00 39.65
N ARG A 24 -26.19 -4.33 39.51
CA ARG A 24 -25.99 -5.05 38.25
C ARG A 24 -26.96 -4.61 37.16
N ILE A 25 -28.25 -4.54 37.45
CA ILE A 25 -29.27 -4.08 36.49
C ILE A 25 -28.96 -2.65 36.02
N ALA A 26 -28.59 -1.77 36.96
CA ALA A 26 -28.22 -0.40 36.63
C ALA A 26 -26.96 -0.34 35.76
N LEU A 27 -25.94 -1.17 36.03
CA LEU A 27 -24.74 -1.24 35.21
C LEU A 27 -25.03 -1.77 33.80
N ASP A 28 -25.83 -2.83 33.67
CA ASP A 28 -26.23 -3.38 32.37
C ASP A 28 -26.96 -2.32 31.54
N SER A 29 -27.85 -1.53 32.16
CA SER A 29 -28.53 -0.41 31.49
C SER A 29 -27.58 0.68 30.96
N LEU A 30 -26.43 0.86 31.62
CA LEU A 30 -25.40 1.82 31.21
C LEU A 30 -24.53 1.25 30.09
N LEU A 31 -24.19 -0.04 30.16
CA LEU A 31 -23.37 -0.72 29.15
C LEU A 31 -24.16 -1.02 27.87
N GLU A 32 -25.48 -1.14 27.94
CA GLU A 32 -26.37 -1.36 26.79
C GLU A 32 -27.08 -0.09 26.31
N ASN A 33 -26.64 1.08 26.80
CA ASN A 33 -27.26 2.35 26.45
C ASN A 33 -27.14 2.64 24.95
N ARG A 34 -28.15 3.28 24.34
CA ARG A 34 -28.12 3.67 22.91
C ARG A 34 -26.96 4.61 22.57
N GLU A 35 -26.58 5.49 23.49
CA GLU A 35 -25.49 6.45 23.28
C GLU A 35 -24.12 5.81 23.53
N ALA A 36 -23.27 5.77 22.49
CA ALA A 36 -21.91 5.20 22.57
C ALA A 36 -21.05 5.88 23.64
N LYS A 37 -21.19 7.21 23.82
CA LYS A 37 -20.47 7.97 24.84
C LYS A 37 -20.79 7.51 26.27
N ILE A 38 -22.04 7.09 26.51
CA ILE A 38 -22.46 6.55 27.81
C ILE A 38 -21.85 5.16 28.03
N ARG A 39 -21.91 4.29 27.02
CA ARG A 39 -21.27 2.96 27.06
C ARG A 39 -19.76 3.08 27.31
N LEU A 40 -19.07 3.91 26.54
CA LEU A 40 -17.63 4.15 26.65
C LEU A 40 -17.22 4.70 28.02
N SER A 41 -17.96 5.68 28.54
CA SER A 41 -17.71 6.28 29.86
C SER A 41 -17.91 5.26 30.99
N SER A 42 -18.93 4.42 30.88
CA SER A 42 -19.23 3.36 31.85
C SER A 42 -18.18 2.26 31.81
N LEU A 43 -17.87 1.76 30.61
CA LEU A 43 -16.84 0.77 30.35
C LEU A 43 -15.45 1.23 30.84
N SER A 44 -15.10 2.50 30.60
CA SER A 44 -13.83 3.06 31.08
C SER A 44 -13.74 3.11 32.62
N THR A 45 -14.89 3.23 33.29
CA THR A 45 -14.96 3.32 34.75
C THR A 45 -14.88 1.94 35.40
N VAL A 46 -15.67 0.98 34.93
CA VAL A 46 -15.78 -0.35 35.57
C VAL A 46 -14.91 -1.43 34.93
N GLY A 47 -14.31 -1.13 33.77
CA GLY A 47 -13.57 -2.07 32.93
C GLY A 47 -12.37 -2.72 33.60
N HIS A 48 -11.81 -2.14 34.64
CA HIS A 48 -10.67 -2.73 35.37
C HIS A 48 -11.12 -3.69 36.49
N LEU A 49 -12.43 -3.83 36.74
CA LEU A 49 -12.99 -4.63 37.84
C LEU A 49 -13.57 -5.96 37.30
N PRO A 50 -12.83 -7.08 37.37
CA PRO A 50 -13.26 -8.36 36.76
C PRO A 50 -14.47 -8.99 37.42
N ASN A 51 -14.67 -8.74 38.72
CA ASN A 51 -15.83 -9.21 39.46
C ASN A 51 -17.11 -8.43 39.13
N ILE A 52 -16.98 -7.23 38.54
CA ILE A 52 -18.09 -6.35 38.19
C ILE A 52 -18.46 -6.50 36.73
N LEU A 53 -17.48 -6.28 35.84
CA LEU A 53 -17.64 -6.52 34.41
C LEU A 53 -17.24 -7.97 34.12
N THR A 54 -18.19 -8.88 34.11
CA THR A 54 -17.94 -10.30 33.85
C THR A 54 -17.73 -10.58 32.35
N GLU A 55 -17.47 -11.83 32.00
CA GLU A 55 -17.17 -12.25 30.63
C GLU A 55 -18.30 -11.95 29.62
N ILE A 56 -19.55 -12.18 30.02
CA ILE A 56 -20.72 -12.09 29.12
C ILE A 56 -20.95 -10.64 28.64
N PRO A 57 -21.05 -9.62 29.53
CA PRO A 57 -21.21 -8.23 29.09
C PRO A 57 -20.00 -7.74 28.30
N LEU A 58 -18.78 -8.17 28.67
CA LEU A 58 -17.57 -7.77 27.95
C LEU A 58 -17.56 -8.32 26.51
N LYS A 59 -17.96 -9.59 26.31
CA LYS A 59 -18.10 -10.18 24.95
C LYS A 59 -19.08 -9.40 24.07
N LYS A 60 -20.20 -8.97 24.64
CA LYS A 60 -21.18 -8.14 23.91
C LYS A 60 -20.58 -6.80 23.47
N LEU A 61 -19.75 -6.18 24.32
CA LEU A 61 -19.07 -4.92 24.01
C LEU A 61 -17.91 -5.07 23.02
N LEU A 62 -17.30 -6.25 22.92
CA LEU A 62 -16.31 -6.54 21.87
C LEU A 62 -16.94 -6.55 20.46
N THR A 63 -18.25 -6.76 20.36
CA THR A 63 -19.02 -6.70 19.11
C THR A 63 -19.93 -5.47 19.03
N ASP A 64 -19.64 -4.42 19.79
CA ASP A 64 -20.42 -3.18 19.77
C ASP A 64 -20.40 -2.52 18.39
N ASP A 65 -21.46 -1.83 17.97
CA ASP A 65 -21.51 -1.15 16.66
C ASP A 65 -20.51 0.02 16.57
N ASN A 66 -20.12 0.62 17.71
CA ASN A 66 -19.21 1.75 17.76
C ASN A 66 -17.73 1.32 17.97
N SER A 67 -16.85 1.75 17.06
CA SER A 67 -15.43 1.38 17.08
C SER A 67 -14.67 1.84 18.33
N GLU A 68 -15.03 2.98 18.96
CA GLU A 68 -14.38 3.43 20.19
C GLU A 68 -14.73 2.57 21.40
N VAL A 69 -16.01 2.15 21.49
CA VAL A 69 -16.47 1.23 22.52
C VAL A 69 -15.78 -0.12 22.34
N ARG A 70 -15.75 -0.67 21.12
CA ARG A 70 -15.01 -1.91 20.80
C ARG A 70 -13.54 -1.79 21.18
N ARG A 71 -12.85 -0.72 20.76
CA ARG A 71 -11.43 -0.49 21.08
C ARG A 71 -11.19 -0.55 22.58
N ARG A 72 -12.05 0.08 23.38
CA ARG A 72 -11.90 0.07 24.84
C ARG A 72 -12.18 -1.31 25.44
N ALA A 73 -13.17 -2.03 24.92
CA ALA A 73 -13.47 -3.40 25.33
C ALA A 73 -12.31 -4.36 25.02
N ILE A 74 -11.66 -4.18 23.87
CA ILE A 74 -10.46 -4.93 23.45
C ILE A 74 -9.31 -4.70 24.42
N ASP A 75 -9.01 -3.45 24.78
CA ASP A 75 -7.95 -3.15 25.76
C ASP A 75 -8.22 -3.87 27.10
N ILE A 76 -9.49 -3.88 27.56
CA ILE A 76 -9.90 -4.58 28.80
C ILE A 76 -9.79 -6.11 28.69
N ALA A 77 -10.12 -6.68 27.54
CA ALA A 77 -9.96 -8.11 27.29
C ALA A 77 -8.48 -8.50 27.28
N GLY A 78 -7.58 -7.63 26.81
CA GLY A 78 -6.14 -7.82 26.87
C GLY A 78 -5.60 -7.91 28.30
N ASP A 79 -6.12 -7.08 29.21
CA ASP A 79 -5.78 -7.13 30.64
C ASP A 79 -6.30 -8.38 31.35
N ARG A 80 -7.16 -9.18 30.68
CA ARG A 80 -7.85 -10.35 31.23
C ARG A 80 -7.79 -11.54 30.26
N PRO A 81 -6.61 -12.12 30.01
CA PRO A 81 -6.44 -13.16 29.01
C PRO A 81 -7.41 -14.32 29.23
N ASN A 82 -8.25 -14.59 28.23
CA ASN A 82 -9.20 -15.70 28.23
C ASN A 82 -9.43 -16.18 26.80
N SER A 83 -9.27 -17.48 26.55
CA SER A 83 -9.47 -18.15 25.26
C SER A 83 -10.81 -17.79 24.61
N SER A 84 -11.81 -17.53 25.45
CA SER A 84 -13.16 -17.24 25.03
C SER A 84 -13.32 -15.87 24.34
N PHE A 85 -12.37 -14.94 24.51
CA PHE A 85 -12.35 -13.63 23.83
C PHE A 85 -11.68 -13.67 22.46
N ILE A 86 -10.85 -14.69 22.18
CA ILE A 86 -10.04 -14.78 20.96
C ILE A 86 -10.88 -14.60 19.68
N PRO A 87 -12.05 -15.25 19.49
CA PRO A 87 -12.84 -15.06 18.26
C PRO A 87 -13.28 -13.62 18.04
N ASN A 88 -13.68 -12.90 19.10
CA ASN A 88 -14.10 -11.50 19.01
C ASN A 88 -12.92 -10.56 18.74
N LEU A 89 -11.76 -10.85 19.35
CA LEU A 89 -10.52 -10.10 19.12
C LEU A 89 -10.01 -10.29 17.69
N VAL A 90 -10.05 -11.52 17.17
CA VAL A 90 -9.70 -11.84 15.78
C VAL A 90 -10.64 -11.12 14.81
N SER A 91 -11.95 -11.16 15.06
CA SER A 91 -12.92 -10.42 14.25
C SER A 91 -12.66 -8.90 14.23
N SER A 92 -12.11 -8.35 15.33
CA SER A 92 -11.77 -6.93 15.44
C SER A 92 -10.51 -6.52 14.66
N LEU A 93 -9.80 -7.47 14.03
CA LEU A 93 -8.67 -7.17 13.12
C LEU A 93 -9.12 -6.63 11.76
N HIS A 94 -10.39 -6.84 11.38
CA HIS A 94 -10.94 -6.37 10.11
C HIS A 94 -11.22 -4.85 10.08
N ASP A 95 -11.36 -4.23 11.25
CA ASP A 95 -11.58 -2.78 11.38
C ASP A 95 -10.26 -2.06 11.66
N SER A 96 -9.87 -1.15 10.76
CA SER A 96 -8.59 -0.41 10.84
C SER A 96 -8.44 0.38 12.14
N PHE A 97 -9.56 0.85 12.72
CA PHE A 97 -9.54 1.60 13.97
C PHE A 97 -9.25 0.70 15.20
N THR A 98 -9.80 -0.51 15.22
CA THR A 98 -9.63 -1.44 16.34
C THR A 98 -8.45 -2.38 16.20
N ALA A 99 -8.00 -2.64 14.97
CA ALA A 99 -6.93 -3.57 14.63
C ALA A 99 -5.65 -3.41 15.49
N PRO A 100 -5.11 -2.19 15.72
CA PRO A 100 -3.92 -2.04 16.57
C PRO A 100 -4.15 -2.47 18.02
N ALA A 101 -5.34 -2.22 18.58
CA ALA A 101 -5.69 -2.65 19.93
C ALA A 101 -5.89 -4.18 19.97
N ALA A 102 -6.55 -4.73 18.95
CA ALA A 102 -6.80 -6.17 18.85
C ALA A 102 -5.49 -6.96 18.79
N ARG A 103 -4.53 -6.53 17.95
CA ARG A 103 -3.19 -7.12 17.89
C ARG A 103 -2.48 -7.11 19.23
N ARG A 104 -2.44 -5.97 19.93
CA ARG A 104 -1.83 -5.88 21.26
C ARG A 104 -2.49 -6.82 22.26
N SER A 105 -3.83 -6.87 22.26
CA SER A 105 -4.60 -7.75 23.15
C SER A 105 -4.35 -9.24 22.85
N LEU A 106 -4.33 -9.63 21.59
CA LEU A 106 -4.09 -11.02 21.17
C LEU A 106 -2.71 -11.53 21.61
N ARG A 107 -1.67 -10.68 21.59
CA ARG A 107 -0.33 -11.03 22.10
C ARG A 107 -0.29 -11.36 23.60
N LEU A 108 -1.29 -10.92 24.37
CA LEU A 108 -1.41 -11.20 25.80
C LEU A 108 -2.15 -12.53 26.07
N HIS A 109 -2.75 -13.13 25.04
CA HIS A 109 -3.45 -14.41 25.12
C HIS A 109 -2.52 -15.59 24.79
N ASN A 110 -3.02 -16.81 24.96
CA ASN A 110 -2.27 -18.02 24.63
C ASN A 110 -1.93 -18.03 23.12
N SER A 111 -0.64 -18.09 22.79
CA SER A 111 -0.15 -17.98 21.42
C SER A 111 -0.59 -19.13 20.51
N GLU A 112 -0.72 -20.35 21.04
CA GLU A 112 -1.15 -21.53 20.29
C GLU A 112 -2.63 -21.41 19.86
N GLU A 113 -3.48 -20.98 20.79
CA GLU A 113 -4.91 -20.75 20.52
C GLU A 113 -5.13 -19.58 19.55
N VAL A 114 -4.38 -18.48 19.72
CA VAL A 114 -4.44 -17.33 18.82
C VAL A 114 -3.93 -17.71 17.43
N SER A 115 -2.79 -18.40 17.34
CA SER A 115 -2.24 -18.86 16.05
C SER A 115 -3.26 -19.72 15.33
N LYS A 116 -3.86 -20.70 16.00
CA LYS A 116 -4.89 -21.56 15.41
C LYS A 116 -6.08 -20.75 14.89
N ALA A 117 -6.59 -19.80 15.66
CA ALA A 117 -7.73 -18.96 15.25
C ALA A 117 -7.39 -18.09 14.03
N LEU A 118 -6.17 -17.53 13.95
CA LEU A 118 -5.71 -16.75 12.81
C LEU A 118 -5.49 -17.62 11.57
N THR A 119 -4.92 -18.82 11.73
CA THR A 119 -4.75 -19.79 10.64
C THR A 119 -6.10 -20.23 10.07
N GLU A 120 -7.08 -20.55 10.93
CA GLU A 120 -8.44 -20.88 10.52
C GLU A 120 -9.07 -19.74 9.69
N LEU A 121 -8.89 -18.48 10.11
CA LEU A 121 -9.38 -17.31 9.38
C LEU A 121 -8.77 -17.20 7.99
N ILE A 122 -7.45 -17.39 7.85
CA ILE A 122 -6.78 -17.35 6.54
C ILE A 122 -7.27 -18.49 5.64
N THR A 123 -7.37 -19.71 6.18
CA THR A 123 -7.78 -20.89 5.38
C THR A 123 -9.23 -20.84 4.90
N ASN A 124 -10.12 -20.22 5.68
CA ASN A 124 -11.54 -20.12 5.34
C ASN A 124 -11.84 -19.01 4.32
N ASN A 125 -11.00 -17.98 4.24
CA ASN A 125 -11.08 -16.94 3.22
C ASN A 125 -10.38 -17.44 1.95
N GLY A 126 -11.12 -18.22 1.15
CA GLY A 126 -10.63 -18.99 0.00
C GLY A 126 -9.98 -18.19 -1.14
N ASP A 127 -10.14 -16.86 -1.16
CA ASP A 127 -9.27 -15.95 -1.88
C ASP A 127 -8.68 -14.98 -0.86
N VAL A 128 -7.37 -15.08 -0.69
CA VAL A 128 -6.54 -14.23 0.15
C VAL A 128 -6.33 -12.93 -0.65
N ASP A 129 -7.44 -12.23 -0.90
CA ASP A 129 -7.46 -11.00 -1.70
C ASP A 129 -6.85 -9.85 -0.90
N ASP A 130 -6.45 -8.78 -1.61
CA ASP A 130 -5.62 -7.65 -1.17
C ASP A 130 -6.29 -6.72 -0.12
N SER A 131 -7.05 -7.31 0.79
CA SER A 131 -7.68 -6.62 1.90
C SER A 131 -6.64 -6.26 2.95
N THR A 132 -6.64 -5.00 3.36
CA THR A 132 -5.90 -4.47 4.53
C THR A 132 -6.11 -5.31 5.81
N SER A 133 -7.24 -6.03 5.87
CA SER A 133 -7.56 -7.03 6.89
C SER A 133 -6.57 -8.19 6.93
N LEU A 134 -6.22 -8.78 5.79
CA LEU A 134 -5.29 -9.90 5.72
C LEU A 134 -3.89 -9.49 6.18
N ASN A 135 -3.37 -8.36 5.68
CA ASN A 135 -2.05 -7.88 6.09
C ASN A 135 -2.00 -7.64 7.60
N THR A 136 -3.10 -7.19 8.20
CA THR A 136 -3.22 -7.05 9.66
C THR A 136 -3.15 -8.40 10.37
N VAL A 137 -3.78 -9.45 9.82
CA VAL A 137 -3.75 -10.83 10.34
C VAL A 137 -2.34 -11.42 10.23
N LEU A 138 -1.68 -11.31 9.07
CA LEU A 138 -0.31 -11.76 8.85
C LEU A 138 0.66 -11.07 9.81
N ARG A 139 0.50 -9.75 9.97
CA ARG A 139 1.26 -8.97 10.93
C ARG A 139 1.03 -9.40 12.38
N CYS A 140 -0.21 -9.78 12.71
CA CYS A 140 -0.54 -10.33 14.03
C CYS A 140 0.15 -11.68 14.27
N LEU A 141 0.16 -12.58 13.27
CA LEU A 141 0.94 -13.83 13.34
C LEU A 141 2.43 -13.52 13.57
N GLY A 142 2.98 -12.56 12.83
CA GLY A 142 4.35 -12.08 12.99
C GLY A 142 4.67 -11.42 14.33
N ASP A 143 3.68 -11.13 15.17
CA ASP A 143 3.87 -10.63 16.54
C ASP A 143 3.85 -11.76 17.59
N LEU A 144 3.48 -12.98 17.19
CA LEU A 144 3.45 -14.18 18.02
C LEU A 144 4.78 -14.92 17.84
N ASP A 145 5.46 -15.22 18.95
CA ASP A 145 6.76 -15.89 18.94
C ASP A 145 6.59 -17.41 19.02
N SER A 146 5.87 -18.00 18.05
CA SER A 146 5.58 -19.45 18.05
C SER A 146 6.01 -20.13 16.74
N PRO A 147 6.60 -21.34 16.79
CA PRO A 147 6.98 -22.08 15.57
C PRO A 147 5.82 -22.34 14.60
N GLU A 148 4.60 -22.52 15.12
CA GLU A 148 3.39 -22.76 14.33
C GLU A 148 3.03 -21.54 13.46
N THR A 149 3.37 -20.33 13.92
CA THR A 149 3.15 -19.10 13.15
C THR A 149 4.06 -19.05 11.92
N VAL A 150 5.30 -19.52 12.05
CA VAL A 150 6.27 -19.57 10.94
C VAL A 150 5.79 -20.55 9.86
N ASP A 151 5.38 -21.75 10.26
CA ASP A 151 4.80 -22.75 9.36
C ASP A 151 3.55 -22.22 8.64
N THR A 152 2.68 -21.50 9.36
CA THR A 152 1.50 -20.85 8.77
C THR A 152 1.90 -19.80 7.73
N LEU A 153 2.87 -18.93 8.04
CA LEU A 153 3.34 -17.88 7.13
C LEU A 153 3.94 -18.49 5.85
N ILE A 154 4.73 -19.56 5.98
CA ILE A 154 5.31 -20.31 4.86
C ILE A 154 4.21 -20.98 4.02
N THR A 155 3.22 -21.60 4.66
CA THR A 155 2.12 -22.30 3.97
C THR A 155 1.22 -21.35 3.19
N VAL A 156 1.04 -20.12 3.68
CA VAL A 156 0.15 -19.12 3.09
C VAL A 156 0.84 -18.32 1.98
N TRP A 157 2.17 -18.26 1.97
CA TRP A 157 3.00 -17.55 0.98
C TRP A 157 2.59 -17.73 -0.50
N PRO A 158 2.29 -18.94 -1.01
CA PRO A 158 1.95 -19.12 -2.42
C PRO A 158 0.57 -18.56 -2.79
N LYS A 159 -0.29 -18.31 -1.80
CA LYS A 159 -1.67 -17.85 -1.98
C LYS A 159 -1.85 -16.34 -1.78
N THR A 160 -0.83 -15.66 -1.27
CA THR A 160 -0.88 -14.22 -0.97
C THR A 160 -0.50 -13.35 -2.16
N SER A 161 -1.08 -12.15 -2.22
CA SER A 161 -0.66 -11.06 -3.12
C SER A 161 0.79 -10.63 -2.86
N SER A 162 1.34 -9.77 -3.73
CA SER A 162 2.66 -9.16 -3.53
C SER A 162 2.76 -8.40 -2.20
N ASN A 163 1.73 -7.63 -1.82
CA ASN A 163 1.65 -6.96 -0.53
C ASN A 163 1.64 -7.95 0.65
N GLY A 164 0.91 -9.06 0.52
CA GLY A 164 0.89 -10.11 1.54
C GLY A 164 2.24 -10.79 1.72
N ARG A 165 2.97 -11.04 0.62
CA ARG A 165 4.34 -11.60 0.64
C ARG A 165 5.33 -10.65 1.33
N GLU A 166 5.22 -9.34 1.09
CA GLU A 166 6.01 -8.33 1.77
C GLU A 166 5.76 -8.35 3.30
N GLU A 167 4.49 -8.43 3.72
CA GLU A 167 4.17 -8.54 5.15
C GLU A 167 4.62 -9.87 5.77
N ILE A 168 4.59 -10.99 5.02
CA ILE A 168 5.14 -12.26 5.47
C ILE A 168 6.66 -12.14 5.69
N ALA A 169 7.41 -11.60 4.73
CA ALA A 169 8.85 -11.45 4.84
C ALA A 169 9.25 -10.51 6.00
N ASP A 170 8.51 -9.42 6.21
CA ASP A 170 8.69 -8.53 7.37
C ASP A 170 8.34 -9.22 8.70
N SER A 171 7.27 -10.02 8.72
CA SER A 171 6.89 -10.84 9.89
C SER A 171 7.96 -11.86 10.25
N LEU A 172 8.48 -12.61 9.28
CA LEU A 172 9.57 -13.56 9.49
C LEU A 172 10.82 -12.85 10.00
N SER A 173 11.16 -11.68 9.44
CA SER A 173 12.29 -10.86 9.90
C SER A 173 12.14 -10.43 11.36
N ARG A 174 10.93 -10.06 11.79
CA ARG A 174 10.65 -9.73 13.20
C ARG A 174 10.78 -10.94 14.13
N ILE A 175 10.27 -12.11 13.71
CA ILE A 175 10.38 -13.36 14.46
C ILE A 175 11.86 -13.77 14.60
N ALA A 176 12.63 -13.72 13.51
CA ALA A 176 14.06 -13.98 13.50
C ALA A 176 14.82 -13.05 14.45
N LYS A 177 14.50 -11.75 14.44
CA LYS A 177 15.10 -10.75 15.34
C LYS A 177 14.84 -11.03 16.82
N ARG A 178 13.73 -11.69 17.15
CA ARG A 178 13.40 -12.09 18.53
C ARG A 178 13.96 -13.48 18.90
N GLY A 179 14.64 -14.16 17.97
CA GLY A 179 15.28 -15.46 18.21
C GLY A 179 14.31 -16.65 18.27
N ALA A 180 13.12 -16.51 17.67
CA ALA A 180 12.06 -17.52 17.72
C ALA A 180 12.05 -18.48 16.50
N MET A 181 13.01 -18.35 15.56
CA MET A 181 13.16 -19.28 14.43
C MET A 181 14.13 -20.42 14.78
N ASN A 182 13.75 -21.64 14.41
CA ASN A 182 14.61 -22.82 14.51
C ASN A 182 15.28 -23.15 13.15
N GLU A 183 16.25 -24.05 13.15
CA GLU A 183 17.02 -24.43 11.94
C GLU A 183 16.14 -25.00 10.82
N VAL A 184 15.13 -25.82 11.16
CA VAL A 184 14.18 -26.39 10.19
C VAL A 184 13.37 -25.30 9.50
N SER A 185 12.83 -24.36 10.29
CA SER A 185 12.08 -23.22 9.75
C SER A 185 12.94 -22.33 8.86
N LEU A 186 14.22 -22.14 9.20
CA LEU A 186 15.15 -21.38 8.37
C LEU A 186 15.41 -22.08 7.04
N GLU A 187 15.63 -23.40 7.05
CA GLU A 187 15.75 -24.20 5.82
C GLU A 187 14.49 -24.11 4.93
N GLU A 188 13.29 -24.14 5.52
CA GLU A 188 12.04 -24.00 4.77
C GLU A 188 11.92 -22.61 4.11
N THR A 189 12.37 -21.53 4.77
CA THR A 189 12.36 -20.18 4.19
C THR A 189 13.32 -20.01 3.01
N VAL A 190 14.31 -20.89 2.84
CA VAL A 190 15.19 -20.85 1.65
C VAL A 190 14.38 -21.08 0.38
N SER A 191 13.34 -21.94 0.41
CA SER A 191 12.48 -22.16 -0.75
C SER A 191 11.71 -20.90 -1.18
N LEU A 192 11.27 -20.08 -0.22
CA LEU A 192 10.61 -18.79 -0.48
C LEU A 192 11.59 -17.80 -1.11
N LEU A 193 12.83 -17.76 -0.62
CA LEU A 193 13.89 -16.94 -1.18
C LEU A 193 14.20 -17.36 -2.62
N GLU A 194 14.31 -18.65 -2.90
CA GLU A 194 14.56 -19.16 -4.25
C GLU A 194 13.42 -18.85 -5.22
N GLU A 195 12.16 -19.03 -4.79
CA GLU A 195 10.99 -18.65 -5.60
C GLU A 195 11.01 -17.15 -5.93
N THR A 196 11.27 -16.30 -4.93
CA THR A 196 11.29 -14.84 -5.10
C THR A 196 12.44 -14.39 -6.00
N LEU A 197 13.63 -14.98 -5.84
CA LEU A 197 14.78 -14.71 -6.69
C LEU A 197 14.48 -15.08 -8.15
N MET A 198 13.91 -16.26 -8.39
CA MET A 198 13.54 -16.69 -9.73
C MET A 198 12.59 -15.68 -10.39
N GLN A 199 11.52 -15.29 -9.69
CA GLN A 199 10.57 -14.28 -10.17
C GLN A 199 11.24 -12.93 -10.43
N ALA A 200 12.15 -12.48 -9.56
CA ALA A 200 12.87 -11.22 -9.75
C ALA A 200 13.78 -11.24 -10.99
N TYR A 201 14.47 -12.36 -11.25
CA TYR A 201 15.26 -12.52 -12.48
C TYR A 201 14.39 -12.60 -13.74
N GLU A 202 13.20 -13.20 -13.66
CA GLU A 202 12.22 -13.16 -14.75
C GLU A 202 11.76 -11.74 -15.05
N LEU A 203 11.55 -10.91 -14.02
CA LEU A 203 11.20 -9.50 -14.19
C LEU A 203 12.36 -8.66 -14.74
N GLU A 204 13.61 -8.92 -14.34
CA GLU A 204 14.78 -8.29 -14.97
C GLU A 204 14.87 -8.63 -16.46
N HIS A 205 14.56 -9.89 -16.83
CA HIS A 205 14.45 -10.29 -18.23
C HIS A 205 13.31 -9.55 -18.94
N ALA A 206 12.10 -9.51 -18.37
CA ALA A 206 11.00 -8.74 -18.93
C ALA A 206 11.41 -7.28 -19.14
N LEU A 207 11.99 -6.64 -18.12
CA LEU A 207 12.43 -5.26 -18.17
C LEU A 207 13.41 -5.02 -19.31
N SER A 208 14.36 -5.94 -19.55
CA SER A 208 15.30 -5.86 -20.66
C SER A 208 14.64 -5.91 -22.06
N LEU A 209 13.45 -6.51 -22.19
CA LEU A 209 12.69 -6.57 -23.45
C LEU A 209 11.92 -5.27 -23.75
N PHE A 210 11.63 -4.47 -22.72
CA PHE A 210 10.85 -3.24 -22.82
C PHE A 210 11.68 -1.97 -22.59
N GLN A 211 13.00 -2.07 -22.43
CA GLN A 211 13.92 -0.93 -22.45
C GLN A 211 14.16 -0.54 -23.91
N ASP A 212 13.55 0.55 -24.42
CA ASP A 212 14.10 1.33 -25.55
C ASP A 212 13.19 2.42 -26.16
N ASN A 213 11.99 2.71 -25.64
CA ASN A 213 11.11 3.70 -26.29
C ASN A 213 10.27 4.54 -25.32
N ASN A 214 9.87 5.75 -25.73
CA ASN A 214 8.92 6.57 -24.98
C ASN A 214 7.60 5.83 -24.67
N ASP A 215 7.22 4.87 -25.52
CA ASP A 215 5.99 4.08 -25.37
C ASP A 215 6.06 3.04 -24.24
N SER A 216 7.25 2.65 -23.77
CA SER A 216 7.41 1.62 -22.75
C SER A 216 7.52 2.17 -21.32
N LYS A 217 7.42 3.48 -21.12
CA LYS A 217 7.60 4.11 -19.79
C LYS A 217 6.69 3.53 -18.72
N LEU A 218 5.42 3.27 -19.02
CA LEU A 218 4.48 2.67 -18.06
C LEU A 218 4.84 1.21 -17.74
N VAL A 219 5.22 0.43 -18.76
CA VAL A 219 5.67 -0.97 -18.58
C VAL A 219 6.93 -1.01 -17.73
N ALA A 220 7.91 -0.15 -18.04
CA ALA A 220 9.16 -0.04 -17.31
C ALA A 220 8.93 0.40 -15.86
N ASP A 221 8.05 1.37 -15.61
CA ASP A 221 7.67 1.79 -14.25
C ASP A 221 7.01 0.65 -13.47
N MET A 222 6.02 -0.02 -14.07
CA MET A 222 5.34 -1.17 -13.47
C MET A 222 6.34 -2.26 -13.05
N LEU A 223 7.23 -2.65 -13.96
CA LEU A 223 8.25 -3.68 -13.71
C LEU A 223 9.28 -3.24 -12.67
N SER A 224 9.74 -1.99 -12.73
CA SER A 224 10.74 -1.46 -11.80
C SER A 224 10.20 -1.36 -10.38
N ASN A 225 8.92 -1.00 -10.22
CA ASN A 225 8.26 -0.95 -8.92
C ASN A 225 8.13 -2.36 -8.31
N GLU A 226 7.67 -3.34 -9.09
CA GLU A 226 7.55 -4.72 -8.61
C GLU A 226 8.92 -5.32 -8.26
N LEU A 227 9.92 -5.09 -9.11
CA LEU A 227 11.29 -5.51 -8.83
C LEU A 227 11.84 -4.86 -7.56
N SER A 228 11.56 -3.58 -7.32
CA SER A 228 12.00 -2.88 -6.11
C SER A 228 11.39 -3.50 -4.85
N ARG A 229 10.10 -3.89 -4.89
CA ARG A 229 9.46 -4.64 -3.80
C ARG A 229 10.11 -6.00 -3.60
N MET A 230 10.33 -6.76 -4.66
CA MET A 230 10.99 -8.07 -4.59
C MET A 230 12.40 -7.99 -4.01
N LYS A 231 13.18 -6.94 -4.34
CA LYS A 231 14.51 -6.73 -3.75
C LYS A 231 14.47 -6.59 -2.23
N VAL A 232 13.46 -5.90 -1.68
CA VAL A 232 13.28 -5.78 -0.23
C VAL A 232 12.93 -7.12 0.40
N ILE A 233 12.01 -7.88 -0.21
CA ILE A 233 11.63 -9.23 0.23
C ILE A 233 12.85 -10.17 0.22
N ILE A 234 13.61 -10.17 -0.87
CA ILE A 234 14.83 -10.99 -1.04
C ILE A 234 15.86 -10.64 0.05
N LEU A 235 16.05 -9.35 0.32
CA LEU A 235 16.95 -8.89 1.38
C LEU A 235 16.49 -9.37 2.77
N GLN A 236 15.20 -9.27 3.08
CA GLN A 236 14.61 -9.75 4.34
C GLN A 236 14.80 -11.26 4.50
N LEU A 237 14.45 -12.05 3.49
CA LEU A 237 14.58 -13.50 3.51
C LEU A 237 16.04 -13.96 3.58
N ALA A 238 16.94 -13.34 2.81
CA ALA A 238 18.36 -13.68 2.80
C ALA A 238 19.07 -13.39 4.13
N LEU A 239 18.54 -12.47 4.93
CA LEU A 239 19.12 -12.04 6.20
C LEU A 239 18.40 -12.58 7.44
N LEU A 240 17.49 -13.55 7.30
CA LEU A 240 16.82 -14.18 8.45
C LEU A 240 17.83 -14.81 9.44
N ASN A 241 18.94 -15.35 8.96
CA ASN A 241 20.05 -15.86 9.78
C ASN A 241 20.94 -14.76 10.40
N HIS A 242 20.68 -13.49 10.08
CA HIS A 242 21.49 -12.34 10.49
C HIS A 242 20.59 -11.24 11.08
N PRO A 243 19.92 -11.50 12.22
CA PRO A 243 18.88 -10.63 12.79
C PRO A 243 19.33 -9.22 13.18
N ASP A 244 20.65 -9.03 13.38
CA ASP A 244 21.23 -7.73 13.72
C ASP A 244 21.48 -6.83 12.50
N ALA A 245 21.25 -7.34 11.28
CA ALA A 245 21.42 -6.56 10.06
C ALA A 245 20.49 -5.34 10.05
N PRO A 246 20.97 -4.15 9.63
CA PRO A 246 20.16 -2.93 9.58
C PRO A 246 19.24 -2.94 8.34
N LEU A 247 18.26 -3.85 8.32
CA LEU A 247 17.37 -4.12 7.18
C LEU A 247 16.73 -2.85 6.60
N GLN A 248 16.29 -1.92 7.43
CA GLN A 248 15.67 -0.66 6.96
C GLN A 248 16.66 0.21 6.16
N THR A 249 17.92 0.27 6.61
CA THR A 249 18.97 1.02 5.91
C THR A 249 19.33 0.35 4.59
N PHE A 250 19.41 -0.98 4.60
CA PHE A 250 19.71 -1.77 3.41
C PHE A 250 18.57 -1.71 2.38
N ALA A 251 17.32 -1.85 2.81
CA ALA A 251 16.13 -1.72 1.98
C ALA A 251 16.08 -0.35 1.28
N HIS A 252 16.41 0.73 2.01
CA HIS A 252 16.49 2.07 1.42
C HIS A 252 17.60 2.16 0.36
N ALA A 253 18.78 1.56 0.62
CA ALA A 253 19.90 1.59 -0.32
C ALA A 253 19.61 0.82 -1.61
N VAL A 254 18.95 -0.35 -1.54
CA VAL A 254 18.67 -1.18 -2.73
C VAL A 254 17.48 -0.70 -3.57
N THR A 255 16.60 0.10 -2.99
CA THR A 255 15.43 0.68 -3.67
C THR A 255 15.68 2.09 -4.20
N THR A 256 16.76 2.76 -3.75
CA THR A 256 17.10 4.12 -4.19
C THR A 256 18.20 4.06 -5.26
N PRO A 257 17.91 4.43 -6.51
CA PRO A 257 18.92 4.43 -7.58
C PRO A 257 20.11 5.33 -7.25
N GLY A 258 21.34 4.86 -7.46
CA GLY A 258 22.56 5.64 -7.22
C GLY A 258 22.83 5.93 -5.73
N ALA A 259 22.24 5.15 -4.82
CA ALA A 259 22.49 5.32 -3.39
C ALA A 259 23.98 5.11 -3.08
N SER A 260 24.64 6.14 -2.54
CA SER A 260 26.04 6.05 -2.10
C SER A 260 26.30 4.93 -1.08
N THR A 261 25.26 4.46 -0.40
CA THR A 261 25.33 3.38 0.59
C THR A 261 25.23 1.98 -0.02
N LEU A 262 24.83 1.83 -1.28
CA LEU A 262 24.61 0.51 -1.91
C LEU A 262 25.87 -0.35 -1.89
N ALA A 263 27.02 0.22 -2.22
CA ALA A 263 28.30 -0.49 -2.20
C ALA A 263 28.61 -1.12 -0.83
N ASN A 264 28.30 -0.40 0.26
CA ASN A 264 28.47 -0.91 1.62
C ASN A 264 27.51 -2.07 1.94
N VAL A 265 26.30 -2.03 1.38
CA VAL A 265 25.33 -3.12 1.52
C VAL A 265 25.82 -4.36 0.78
N LEU A 266 26.26 -4.22 -0.47
CA LEU A 266 26.77 -5.33 -1.26
C LEU A 266 28.00 -5.97 -0.59
N GLU A 267 28.93 -5.17 -0.07
CA GLU A 267 30.09 -5.66 0.69
C GLU A 267 29.67 -6.42 1.95
N TYR A 268 28.67 -5.92 2.68
CA TYR A 268 28.13 -6.63 3.84
C TYR A 268 27.54 -7.98 3.44
N LEU A 269 26.70 -8.02 2.40
CA LEU A 269 26.08 -9.25 1.91
C LEU A 269 27.12 -10.25 1.40
N ASP A 270 28.18 -9.79 0.74
CA ASP A 270 29.26 -10.65 0.24
C ASP A 270 30.02 -11.40 1.35
N ASN A 271 30.15 -10.75 2.51
CA ASN A 271 30.83 -11.30 3.68
C ASN A 271 29.95 -12.19 4.55
N VAL A 272 28.64 -11.93 4.56
CA VAL A 272 27.70 -12.50 5.51
C VAL A 272 26.93 -13.68 4.91
N LEU A 273 26.52 -13.59 3.64
CA LEU A 273 25.73 -14.63 2.99
C LEU A 273 26.57 -15.85 2.64
N GLU A 274 25.96 -17.04 2.75
CA GLU A 274 26.55 -18.28 2.24
C GLU A 274 26.78 -18.20 0.73
N LYS A 275 27.78 -18.94 0.24
CA LYS A 275 28.21 -18.87 -1.16
C LYS A 275 27.05 -19.07 -2.16
N THR A 276 26.18 -20.04 -1.91
CA THR A 276 25.04 -20.39 -2.79
C THR A 276 24.00 -19.28 -2.85
N VAL A 277 23.73 -18.62 -1.72
CA VAL A 277 22.77 -17.50 -1.63
C VAL A 277 23.40 -16.23 -2.19
N ARG A 278 24.65 -15.93 -1.84
CA ARG A 278 25.40 -14.77 -2.31
C ARG A 278 25.48 -14.70 -3.83
N GLU A 279 25.81 -15.82 -4.49
CA GLU A 279 25.91 -15.91 -5.96
C GLU A 279 24.58 -15.63 -6.68
N LYS A 280 23.43 -15.73 -5.98
CA LYS A 280 22.11 -15.42 -6.51
C LYS A 280 21.64 -14.00 -6.14
N VAL A 281 21.87 -13.57 -4.90
CA VAL A 281 21.34 -12.31 -4.34
C VAL A 281 22.17 -11.10 -4.78
N VAL A 282 23.50 -11.16 -4.65
CA VAL A 282 24.35 -9.98 -4.89
C VAL A 282 24.26 -9.48 -6.34
N PRO A 283 24.33 -10.33 -7.38
CA PRO A 283 24.22 -9.86 -8.77
C PRO A 283 22.88 -9.18 -9.08
N LEU A 284 21.79 -9.62 -8.45
CA LEU A 284 20.46 -9.02 -8.63
C LEU A 284 20.37 -7.62 -8.01
N LEU A 285 20.97 -7.44 -6.84
CA LEU A 285 20.95 -6.18 -6.09
C LEU A 285 21.96 -5.16 -6.62
N ASP A 286 23.04 -5.61 -7.24
CA ASP A 286 24.04 -4.74 -7.85
C ASP A 286 23.46 -3.91 -9.00
N GLU A 287 24.10 -2.78 -9.31
CA GLU A 287 23.81 -1.93 -10.47
C GLU A 287 24.46 -2.48 -11.76
N THR A 288 24.75 -3.79 -11.81
CA THR A 288 25.19 -4.47 -13.04
C THR A 288 24.20 -4.24 -14.17
N ASN A 289 24.72 -4.26 -15.41
CA ASN A 289 23.89 -4.05 -16.59
C ASN A 289 22.80 -5.14 -16.65
N ALA A 290 21.58 -4.77 -17.03
CA ALA A 290 20.42 -5.66 -17.15
C ALA A 290 20.75 -6.94 -17.94
N SER A 291 21.55 -6.83 -19.00
CA SER A 291 21.97 -8.01 -19.79
C SER A 291 22.75 -9.04 -18.97
N GLU A 292 23.62 -8.61 -18.06
CA GLU A 292 24.39 -9.50 -17.19
C GLU A 292 23.47 -10.20 -16.18
N LYS A 293 22.54 -9.47 -15.57
CA LYS A 293 21.53 -10.04 -14.65
C LYS A 293 20.69 -11.12 -15.32
N VAL A 294 20.27 -10.88 -16.55
CA VAL A 294 19.52 -11.85 -17.36
C VAL A 294 20.35 -13.11 -17.59
N GLN A 295 21.63 -12.99 -17.96
CA GLN A 295 22.50 -14.16 -18.15
C GLN A 295 22.72 -14.95 -16.86
N VAL A 296 22.84 -14.25 -15.73
CA VAL A 296 22.92 -14.87 -14.40
C VAL A 296 21.63 -15.64 -14.11
N GLY A 297 20.46 -15.03 -14.32
CA GLY A 297 19.15 -15.67 -14.14
C GLY A 297 18.99 -16.93 -14.99
N ILE A 298 19.26 -16.85 -16.29
CA ILE A 298 19.20 -17.99 -17.24
C ILE A 298 20.10 -19.14 -16.76
N LYS A 299 21.32 -18.82 -16.32
CA LYS A 299 22.29 -19.83 -15.86
C LYS A 299 21.89 -20.47 -14.53
N LEU A 300 21.36 -19.69 -13.59
CA LEU A 300 21.09 -20.15 -12.23
C LEU A 300 19.74 -20.86 -12.08
N PHE A 301 18.73 -20.43 -12.84
CA PHE A 301 17.35 -20.91 -12.69
C PHE A 301 16.81 -21.63 -13.94
N GLU A 302 17.64 -21.83 -14.98
CA GLU A 302 17.22 -22.43 -16.26
C GLU A 302 16.00 -21.72 -16.87
N LEU A 303 15.92 -20.40 -16.69
CA LEU A 303 14.76 -19.59 -17.07
C LEU A 303 14.38 -19.84 -18.53
N GLN A 304 13.12 -20.23 -18.75
CA GLN A 304 12.53 -20.23 -20.08
C GLN A 304 12.30 -18.77 -20.48
N SER A 305 13.10 -18.27 -21.41
CA SER A 305 13.03 -16.88 -21.85
C SER A 305 11.70 -16.62 -22.58
N LYS A 306 10.69 -16.13 -21.86
CA LYS A 306 9.44 -15.63 -22.44
C LYS A 306 9.74 -14.48 -23.40
N SER A 307 9.15 -14.52 -24.58
CA SER A 307 9.11 -13.41 -25.52
C SER A 307 8.29 -12.24 -24.97
N ALA A 308 8.46 -11.05 -25.56
CA ALA A 308 7.66 -9.88 -25.20
C ALA A 308 6.15 -10.12 -25.41
N GLU A 309 5.77 -10.88 -26.44
CA GLU A 309 4.37 -11.23 -26.74
C GLU A 309 3.76 -12.14 -25.67
N GLU A 310 4.53 -13.12 -25.17
CA GLU A 310 4.09 -13.99 -24.07
C GLU A 310 3.85 -13.20 -22.78
N TRP A 311 4.78 -12.29 -22.42
CA TRP A 311 4.60 -11.40 -21.27
C TRP A 311 3.37 -10.52 -21.40
N LEU A 312 3.17 -9.88 -22.56
CA LEU A 312 1.99 -9.05 -22.80
C LEU A 312 0.71 -9.87 -22.72
N THR A 313 0.71 -11.09 -23.24
CA THR A 313 -0.44 -12.01 -23.17
C THR A 313 -0.77 -12.39 -21.74
N ASP A 314 0.24 -12.69 -20.91
CA ASP A 314 0.05 -12.98 -19.48
C ASP A 314 -0.52 -11.77 -18.73
N TRP A 315 0.00 -10.57 -18.98
CA TRP A 315 -0.48 -9.33 -18.34
C TRP A 315 -1.90 -8.95 -18.76
N LEU A 316 -2.24 -9.08 -20.04
CA LEU A 316 -3.60 -8.85 -20.54
C LEU A 316 -4.61 -9.81 -19.88
N ASN A 317 -4.21 -11.07 -19.66
CA ASN A 317 -5.06 -12.09 -19.05
C ASN A 317 -4.95 -12.16 -17.52
N GLY A 318 -4.05 -11.38 -16.91
CA GLY A 318 -3.82 -11.33 -15.46
C GLY A 318 -5.00 -10.80 -14.65
N LYS A 319 -4.91 -10.86 -13.31
CA LYS A 319 -5.96 -10.35 -12.42
C LYS A 319 -5.96 -8.82 -12.27
N SER A 320 -4.78 -8.17 -12.34
CA SER A 320 -4.68 -6.71 -12.14
C SER A 320 -5.20 -5.94 -13.35
N ASN A 321 -6.17 -5.06 -13.10
CA ASN A 321 -6.73 -4.16 -14.11
C ASN A 321 -5.70 -3.13 -14.57
N TYR A 322 -4.82 -2.66 -13.68
CA TYR A 322 -3.79 -1.70 -14.03
C TYR A 322 -2.72 -2.35 -14.93
N THR A 323 -2.18 -3.51 -14.54
CA THR A 323 -1.21 -4.26 -15.36
C THR A 323 -1.76 -4.60 -16.74
N SER A 324 -3.01 -5.06 -16.79
CA SER A 324 -3.70 -5.36 -18.04
C SER A 324 -3.85 -4.11 -18.93
N ALA A 325 -4.21 -2.96 -18.34
CA ALA A 325 -4.37 -1.70 -19.08
C ALA A 325 -3.03 -1.15 -19.59
N VAL A 326 -1.95 -1.26 -18.81
CA VAL A 326 -0.59 -0.87 -19.21
C VAL A 326 -0.09 -1.73 -20.37
N ALA A 327 -0.32 -3.05 -20.31
CA ALA A 327 0.02 -3.96 -21.42
C ALA A 327 -0.80 -3.61 -22.68
N PHE A 328 -2.09 -3.31 -22.51
CA PHE A 328 -2.97 -2.92 -23.62
C PHE A 328 -2.55 -1.59 -24.26
N ASP A 329 -2.21 -0.57 -23.46
CA ASP A 329 -1.67 0.71 -23.94
C ASP A 329 -0.40 0.50 -24.78
N TYR A 330 0.53 -0.35 -24.30
CA TYR A 330 1.75 -0.67 -25.04
C TYR A 330 1.45 -1.36 -26.38
N VAL A 331 0.55 -2.34 -26.39
CA VAL A 331 0.12 -3.06 -27.61
C VAL A 331 -0.48 -2.10 -28.62
N LEU A 332 -1.35 -1.19 -28.19
CA LEU A 332 -1.97 -0.19 -29.06
C LEU A 332 -0.95 0.81 -29.62
N LYS A 333 -0.07 1.38 -28.78
CA LYS A 333 0.97 2.32 -29.21
C LYS A 333 1.93 1.71 -30.22
N LYS A 334 2.31 0.45 -30.02
CA LYS A 334 3.20 -0.29 -30.92
C LYS A 334 2.49 -0.97 -32.09
N ARG A 335 1.15 -0.95 -32.13
CA ARG A 335 0.31 -1.62 -33.14
C ARG A 335 0.66 -3.11 -33.29
N LEU A 336 0.83 -3.79 -32.16
CA LEU A 336 1.20 -5.21 -32.14
C LEU A 336 -0.04 -6.07 -32.41
N GLU A 337 0.10 -7.05 -33.28
CA GLU A 337 -0.90 -8.10 -33.48
C GLU A 337 -0.53 -9.30 -32.60
N LEU A 338 -1.25 -9.46 -31.49
CA LEU A 338 -1.14 -10.64 -30.66
C LEU A 338 -1.93 -11.80 -31.30
N GLY A 339 -1.61 -13.04 -30.95
CA GLY A 339 -2.23 -14.24 -31.50
C GLY A 339 -3.77 -14.24 -31.44
N GLU A 340 -4.42 -14.99 -32.34
CA GLU A 340 -5.88 -15.07 -32.41
C GLU A 340 -6.51 -15.39 -31.04
N GLY A 341 -7.48 -14.56 -30.62
CA GLY A 341 -8.23 -14.75 -29.39
C GLY A 341 -7.64 -14.12 -28.12
N VAL A 342 -6.41 -13.59 -28.16
CA VAL A 342 -5.82 -12.86 -27.03
C VAL A 342 -6.59 -11.56 -26.76
N LEU A 343 -6.90 -10.85 -27.83
CA LEU A 343 -7.69 -9.63 -27.82
C LEU A 343 -9.03 -9.91 -28.48
N SER A 344 -10.11 -9.80 -27.72
CA SER A 344 -11.48 -9.98 -28.21
C SER A 344 -12.44 -9.00 -27.54
N SER A 345 -13.59 -8.78 -28.17
CA SER A 345 -14.67 -8.01 -27.56
C SER A 345 -15.13 -8.62 -26.22
N GLU A 346 -15.10 -9.94 -26.08
CA GLU A 346 -15.43 -10.65 -24.84
C GLU A 346 -14.38 -10.41 -23.74
N TRP A 347 -13.09 -10.37 -24.10
CA TRP A 347 -12.02 -10.02 -23.16
C TRP A 347 -12.24 -8.61 -22.58
N LEU A 348 -12.53 -7.61 -23.42
CA LEU A 348 -12.73 -6.25 -22.92
C LEU A 348 -14.00 -6.12 -22.08
N ASN A 349 -15.09 -6.80 -22.45
CA ASN A 349 -16.32 -6.79 -21.67
C ASN A 349 -16.13 -7.40 -20.27
N ASN A 350 -15.24 -8.40 -20.14
CA ASN A 350 -14.89 -8.98 -18.84
C ASN A 350 -13.92 -8.10 -18.02
N ARG A 351 -13.39 -7.03 -18.62
CA ARG A 351 -12.36 -6.15 -18.05
C ARG A 351 -12.86 -4.75 -17.72
N ASP A 352 -14.17 -4.51 -17.79
CA ASP A 352 -14.86 -3.21 -17.85
C ASP A 352 -14.31 -2.14 -16.88
N SER A 353 -13.15 -1.59 -17.23
CA SER A 353 -12.39 -0.63 -16.44
C SER A 353 -12.18 0.61 -17.29
N LEU A 354 -12.28 1.76 -16.63
CA LEU A 354 -12.11 3.07 -17.26
C LEU A 354 -10.81 3.14 -18.08
N LEU A 355 -9.72 2.59 -17.54
CA LEU A 355 -8.39 2.61 -18.17
C LEU A 355 -8.39 1.97 -19.57
N HIS A 356 -8.98 0.78 -19.72
CA HIS A 356 -9.00 0.09 -21.03
C HIS A 356 -9.90 0.83 -22.03
N ASN A 357 -11.04 1.34 -21.57
CA ASN A 357 -12.00 2.04 -22.41
C ASN A 357 -11.43 3.37 -22.91
N GLU A 358 -10.79 4.17 -22.06
CA GLU A 358 -10.10 5.41 -22.45
C GLU A 358 -8.95 5.15 -23.43
N THR A 359 -8.15 4.12 -23.16
CA THR A 359 -6.99 3.73 -23.98
C THR A 359 -7.44 3.31 -25.39
N LEU A 360 -8.49 2.49 -25.50
CA LEU A 360 -9.08 2.14 -26.79
C LEU A 360 -9.73 3.35 -27.46
N ALA A 361 -10.37 4.25 -26.70
CA ALA A 361 -11.03 5.41 -27.30
C ALA A 361 -10.03 6.40 -27.92
N LYS A 362 -8.86 6.57 -27.30
CA LYS A 362 -7.82 7.46 -27.79
C LYS A 362 -7.08 6.90 -29.01
N ILE A 363 -6.64 5.63 -28.96
CA ILE A 363 -5.80 5.05 -30.01
C ILE A 363 -6.63 4.35 -31.10
N GLY A 364 -7.83 3.87 -30.75
CA GLY A 364 -8.74 3.13 -31.62
C GLY A 364 -9.30 3.92 -32.81
N LYS A 365 -9.17 5.25 -32.81
CA LYS A 365 -9.61 6.11 -33.93
C LYS A 365 -8.79 5.86 -35.20
N ASP A 366 -7.48 5.63 -35.07
CA ASP A 366 -6.55 5.48 -36.20
C ASP A 366 -6.22 4.02 -36.52
N TRP A 367 -6.31 3.12 -35.54
CA TRP A 367 -6.04 1.70 -35.71
C TRP A 367 -6.79 0.87 -34.66
N LYS A 368 -7.42 -0.23 -35.08
CA LYS A 368 -8.07 -1.18 -34.18
C LYS A 368 -7.36 -2.55 -34.24
N PRO A 369 -7.03 -3.17 -33.10
CA PRO A 369 -6.55 -4.53 -33.08
C PRO A 369 -7.62 -5.51 -33.58
N ALA A 370 -7.17 -6.67 -34.06
CA ALA A 370 -8.05 -7.77 -34.43
C ALA A 370 -8.98 -8.13 -33.25
N GLY A 371 -10.29 -8.29 -33.53
CA GLY A 371 -11.33 -8.54 -32.53
C GLY A 371 -12.10 -7.30 -32.06
N PHE A 372 -11.72 -6.09 -32.50
CA PHE A 372 -12.39 -4.82 -32.15
C PHE A 372 -13.04 -4.10 -33.35
N GLU A 373 -13.10 -4.73 -34.51
CA GLU A 373 -13.47 -4.11 -35.79
C GLU A 373 -14.82 -3.39 -35.72
N ASN A 374 -15.80 -4.00 -35.05
CA ASN A 374 -17.19 -3.54 -34.97
C ASN A 374 -17.52 -2.70 -33.73
N ARG A 375 -16.55 -2.36 -32.86
CA ARG A 375 -16.85 -1.58 -31.63
C ARG A 375 -17.02 -0.10 -31.95
N GLU A 376 -18.11 0.50 -31.47
CA GLU A 376 -18.26 1.95 -31.41
C GLU A 376 -17.28 2.51 -30.36
N ILE A 377 -16.52 3.52 -30.77
CA ILE A 377 -15.61 4.26 -29.89
C ILE A 377 -16.43 5.36 -29.22
N MET A 378 -16.19 5.62 -27.93
CA MET A 378 -16.83 6.71 -27.19
C MET A 378 -16.83 8.02 -28.00
N GLU A 379 -17.97 8.71 -28.05
CA GLU A 379 -18.11 9.96 -28.81
C GLU A 379 -17.19 11.07 -28.26
N GLU A 380 -17.01 11.14 -26.94
CA GLU A 380 -16.10 12.06 -26.27
C GLU A 380 -14.83 11.32 -25.81
N THR A 381 -13.70 11.67 -26.42
CA THR A 381 -12.39 11.18 -26.00
C THR A 381 -11.77 12.24 -25.09
N PRO A 382 -11.34 11.89 -23.86
CA PRO A 382 -10.67 12.86 -23.01
C PRO A 382 -9.37 13.34 -23.69
N MET A 383 -8.99 14.59 -23.43
CA MET A 383 -7.74 15.18 -23.97
C MET A 383 -6.53 14.31 -23.61
N TYR A 384 -6.48 13.85 -22.36
CA TYR A 384 -5.52 12.87 -21.85
C TYR A 384 -6.26 11.71 -21.19
N THR A 385 -5.84 10.47 -21.49
CA THR A 385 -6.29 9.28 -20.76
C THR A 385 -5.72 9.28 -19.34
N THR A 386 -6.33 8.50 -18.46
CA THR A 386 -5.83 8.27 -17.10
C THR A 386 -4.37 7.78 -17.12
N LEU A 387 -4.00 6.89 -18.04
CA LEU A 387 -2.62 6.39 -18.14
C LEU A 387 -1.61 7.46 -18.61
N GLU A 388 -2.01 8.40 -19.46
CA GLU A 388 -1.17 9.54 -19.84
C GLU A 388 -1.02 10.52 -18.68
N LYS A 389 -2.12 10.82 -17.98
CA LYS A 389 -2.09 11.60 -16.74
C LYS A 389 -1.18 10.93 -15.70
N THR A 390 -1.21 9.61 -15.56
CA THR A 390 -0.28 8.85 -14.71
C THR A 390 1.17 9.11 -15.10
N LEU A 391 1.50 9.09 -16.39
CA LEU A 391 2.87 9.39 -16.85
C LEU A 391 3.30 10.82 -16.49
N PHE A 392 2.43 11.81 -16.64
CA PHE A 392 2.74 13.19 -16.25
C PHE A 392 2.97 13.30 -14.75
N LEU A 393 2.06 12.75 -13.94
CA LEU A 393 2.19 12.75 -12.48
C LEU A 393 3.47 12.03 -12.03
N LYS A 394 3.83 10.90 -12.62
CA LYS A 394 5.09 10.17 -12.34
C LYS A 394 6.35 10.98 -12.68
N GLY A 395 6.25 11.97 -13.58
CA GLY A 395 7.32 12.93 -13.84
C GLY A 395 7.52 13.93 -12.69
N VAL A 396 6.47 14.22 -11.93
CA VAL A 396 6.51 15.14 -10.81
C VAL A 396 7.23 14.51 -9.62
N THR A 397 8.12 15.27 -9.01
CA THR A 397 8.88 14.82 -7.82
C THR A 397 8.02 14.32 -6.66
N LEU A 398 6.77 14.77 -6.59
CA LEU A 398 5.78 14.36 -5.60
C LEU A 398 5.31 12.92 -5.77
N PHE A 399 5.11 12.47 -7.02
CA PHE A 399 4.54 11.15 -7.30
C PHE A 399 5.53 10.16 -7.93
N LYS A 400 6.76 10.60 -8.23
CA LYS A 400 7.78 9.78 -8.88
C LYS A 400 8.03 8.44 -8.16
N ASP A 401 8.09 8.44 -6.83
CA ASP A 401 8.41 7.25 -6.03
C ASP A 401 7.15 6.42 -5.67
N ILE A 402 5.97 6.85 -6.12
CA ILE A 402 4.69 6.19 -5.84
C ILE A 402 4.40 5.19 -6.97
N PRO A 403 3.91 3.96 -6.66
CA PRO A 403 3.58 2.99 -7.70
C PRO A 403 2.59 3.54 -8.73
N GLY A 404 2.81 3.27 -10.02
CA GLY A 404 1.97 3.81 -11.09
C GLY A 404 0.47 3.49 -10.96
N GLU A 405 0.12 2.34 -10.38
CA GLU A 405 -1.27 1.97 -10.08
C GLU A 405 -1.92 2.93 -9.08
N GLU A 406 -1.21 3.27 -8.02
CA GLU A 406 -1.63 4.23 -7.00
C GLU A 406 -1.80 5.63 -7.62
N VAL A 407 -0.85 6.04 -8.47
CA VAL A 407 -0.90 7.31 -9.19
C VAL A 407 -2.06 7.34 -10.20
N ALA A 408 -2.44 6.20 -10.80
CA ALA A 408 -3.57 6.13 -11.71
C ALA A 408 -4.90 6.47 -11.04
N HIS A 409 -5.05 6.18 -9.75
CA HIS A 409 -6.22 6.62 -8.99
C HIS A 409 -6.28 8.14 -8.82
N ILE A 410 -5.12 8.79 -8.66
CA ILE A 410 -5.01 10.25 -8.64
C ILE A 410 -5.31 10.83 -10.02
N ALA A 411 -4.75 10.23 -11.07
CA ALA A 411 -4.95 10.64 -12.45
C ALA A 411 -6.44 10.57 -12.87
N GLN A 412 -7.18 9.60 -12.34
CA GLN A 412 -8.60 9.41 -12.62
C GLN A 412 -9.48 10.55 -12.09
N ILE A 413 -9.12 11.14 -10.94
CA ILE A 413 -9.87 12.24 -10.31
C ILE A 413 -9.28 13.62 -10.64
N ALA A 414 -8.18 13.67 -11.39
CA ALA A 414 -7.55 14.91 -11.79
C ALA A 414 -8.24 15.52 -13.02
N ASP A 415 -8.66 16.77 -12.91
CA ASP A 415 -9.26 17.55 -13.99
C ASP A 415 -8.19 18.19 -14.88
N THR A 416 -8.38 18.18 -16.20
CA THR A 416 -7.49 18.89 -17.12
C THR A 416 -8.00 20.31 -17.33
N ILE A 417 -7.14 21.29 -17.13
CA ILE A 417 -7.42 22.72 -17.33
C ILE A 417 -6.45 23.25 -18.37
N ASN A 418 -6.97 23.89 -19.40
CA ASN A 418 -6.19 24.58 -20.42
C ASN A 418 -6.34 26.08 -20.21
N LEU A 419 -5.22 26.78 -20.15
CA LEU A 419 -5.15 28.21 -19.96
C LEU A 419 -4.30 28.83 -21.07
N GLU A 420 -4.75 29.97 -21.58
CA GLU A 420 -4.00 30.76 -22.55
C GLU A 420 -2.85 31.52 -21.86
N SER A 421 -1.94 32.10 -22.65
CA SER A 421 -0.87 32.95 -22.11
C SER A 421 -1.43 34.17 -21.35
N ASN A 422 -0.86 34.46 -20.17
CA ASN A 422 -1.25 35.55 -19.27
C ASN A 422 -2.61 35.37 -18.56
N GLU A 423 -3.12 34.14 -18.47
CA GLU A 423 -4.29 33.83 -17.65
C GLU A 423 -3.91 33.56 -16.19
N VAL A 424 -4.78 34.00 -15.27
CA VAL A 424 -4.57 33.83 -13.84
C VAL A 424 -5.06 32.44 -13.43
N VAL A 425 -4.17 31.66 -12.79
CA VAL A 425 -4.53 30.36 -12.20
C VAL A 425 -5.23 30.56 -10.86
N PHE A 426 -4.66 31.42 -10.00
CA PHE A 426 -5.25 31.90 -8.73
C PHE A 426 -4.54 33.17 -8.25
N GLU A 427 -5.21 33.96 -7.42
CA GLU A 427 -4.68 35.18 -6.81
C GLU A 427 -4.18 34.96 -5.37
N ASP A 428 -3.32 35.86 -4.89
CA ASP A 428 -2.86 35.88 -3.50
C ASP A 428 -4.05 36.18 -2.57
N GLY A 429 -4.21 35.39 -1.51
CA GLY A 429 -5.34 35.49 -0.59
C GLY A 429 -6.62 34.76 -1.02
N ASP A 430 -6.65 34.13 -2.20
CA ASP A 430 -7.77 33.26 -2.57
C ASP A 430 -7.85 32.04 -1.64
N PRO A 431 -9.05 31.47 -1.39
CA PRO A 431 -9.16 30.15 -0.77
C PRO A 431 -8.42 29.10 -1.61
N GLY A 432 -7.54 28.30 -0.98
CA GLY A 432 -6.82 27.25 -1.67
C GLY A 432 -7.43 25.88 -1.49
N ASP A 433 -8.43 25.56 -2.33
CA ASP A 433 -9.16 24.29 -2.27
C ASP A 433 -8.65 23.23 -3.27
N SER A 434 -7.52 23.48 -3.95
CA SER A 434 -7.00 22.64 -5.03
C SER A 434 -5.49 22.84 -5.24
N MET A 435 -4.81 21.86 -5.80
CA MET A 435 -3.45 21.99 -6.31
C MET A 435 -3.42 21.74 -7.82
N PHE A 436 -2.35 22.19 -8.46
CA PHE A 436 -2.17 22.09 -9.90
C PHE A 436 -0.80 21.50 -10.23
N ILE A 437 -0.78 20.57 -11.18
CA ILE A 437 0.45 20.05 -11.79
C ILE A 437 0.55 20.65 -13.20
N ILE A 438 1.73 21.15 -13.55
CA ILE A 438 2.02 21.68 -14.89
C ILE A 438 2.41 20.50 -15.79
N VAL A 439 1.55 20.22 -16.77
CA VAL A 439 1.79 19.14 -17.76
C VAL A 439 2.66 19.65 -18.90
N ASP A 440 2.33 20.85 -19.38
CA ASP A 440 2.96 21.54 -20.50
C ASP A 440 2.77 23.04 -20.28
N GLY A 441 3.83 23.82 -20.44
CA GLY A 441 3.79 25.27 -20.34
C GLY A 441 4.55 25.82 -19.13
N GLU A 442 4.37 27.12 -18.88
CA GLU A 442 5.13 27.86 -17.87
C GLU A 442 4.22 28.74 -17.01
N VAL A 443 4.36 28.66 -15.69
CA VAL A 443 3.59 29.42 -14.70
C VAL A 443 4.51 30.27 -13.84
N ARG A 444 4.21 31.57 -13.81
CA ARG A 444 4.89 32.56 -12.98
C ARG A 444 4.21 32.69 -11.63
N ILE A 445 4.98 32.51 -10.56
CA ILE A 445 4.57 32.75 -9.18
C ILE A 445 5.04 34.14 -8.74
N HIS A 446 4.10 34.98 -8.29
CA HIS A 446 4.40 36.36 -7.92
C HIS A 446 3.55 36.84 -6.74
N LYS A 447 4.08 37.81 -5.98
CA LYS A 447 3.38 38.46 -4.87
C LYS A 447 3.69 39.95 -4.88
N GLU A 448 2.65 40.78 -4.72
CA GLU A 448 2.78 42.24 -4.80
C GLU A 448 3.50 42.73 -6.07
N GLY A 449 3.31 42.04 -7.20
CA GLY A 449 3.95 42.33 -8.48
C GLY A 449 5.42 41.90 -8.59
N LYS A 450 6.01 41.33 -7.52
CA LYS A 450 7.36 40.78 -7.53
C LYS A 450 7.32 39.28 -7.83
N GLU A 451 8.10 38.87 -8.82
CA GLU A 451 8.31 37.46 -9.15
C GLU A 451 9.07 36.73 -8.05
N ILE A 452 8.55 35.58 -7.66
CA ILE A 452 9.14 34.69 -6.65
C ILE A 452 9.85 33.53 -7.36
N ALA A 453 9.16 32.91 -8.32
CA ALA A 453 9.64 31.77 -9.07
C ALA A 453 8.86 31.64 -10.39
N THR A 454 9.44 30.89 -11.31
CA THR A 454 8.83 30.50 -12.58
C THR A 454 8.97 29.00 -12.67
N LEU A 455 7.86 28.32 -12.91
CA LEU A 455 7.73 26.87 -12.81
C LEU A 455 7.24 26.32 -14.15
N GLY A 456 7.80 25.21 -14.60
CA GLY A 456 7.47 24.57 -15.87
C GLY A 456 6.97 23.14 -15.71
N ASP A 457 7.06 22.38 -16.81
CA ASP A 457 6.63 20.98 -16.88
C ASP A 457 7.12 20.13 -15.69
N SER A 458 6.25 19.22 -15.22
CA SER A 458 6.51 18.33 -14.08
C SER A 458 6.69 19.04 -12.73
N GLU A 459 6.41 20.34 -12.64
CA GLU A 459 6.29 21.06 -11.38
C GLU A 459 4.83 21.21 -10.95
N PHE A 460 4.63 21.60 -9.69
CA PHE A 460 3.30 21.71 -9.09
C PHE A 460 3.21 22.92 -8.18
N ILE A 461 2.00 23.45 -8.07
CA ILE A 461 1.68 24.70 -7.37
C ILE A 461 0.41 24.56 -6.53
N GLY A 462 0.30 25.41 -5.51
CA GLY A 462 -0.91 25.51 -4.70
C GLY A 462 -1.07 24.40 -3.65
N GLU A 463 -0.03 23.60 -3.42
CA GLU A 463 -0.01 22.56 -2.39
C GLU A 463 -0.09 23.13 -0.98
N MET A 464 0.48 24.32 -0.74
CA MET A 464 0.61 24.89 0.60
C MET A 464 -0.76 25.09 1.24
N ALA A 465 -1.64 25.76 0.52
CA ALA A 465 -2.97 26.13 0.99
C ALA A 465 -3.88 24.92 1.28
N ILE A 466 -3.64 23.78 0.62
CA ILE A 466 -4.34 22.53 0.96
C ILE A 466 -3.82 21.99 2.29
N LEU A 467 -2.51 21.99 2.49
CA LEU A 467 -1.86 21.34 3.63
C LEU A 467 -2.04 22.10 4.95
N ASP A 468 -1.93 23.42 4.94
CA ASP A 468 -2.06 24.26 6.13
C ASP A 468 -3.47 24.85 6.31
N GLN A 469 -4.34 24.71 5.30
CA GLN A 469 -5.69 25.29 5.26
C GLN A 469 -5.69 26.83 5.38
N GLU A 470 -4.60 27.48 4.98
CA GLU A 470 -4.49 28.94 4.86
C GLU A 470 -4.81 29.41 3.42
N PRO A 471 -5.12 30.70 3.22
CA PRO A 471 -5.28 31.25 1.87
C PRO A 471 -4.01 31.11 1.00
N ARG A 472 -4.15 31.24 -0.32
CA ARG A 472 -3.03 31.24 -1.27
C ARG A 472 -1.96 32.23 -0.82
N SER A 473 -0.72 31.77 -0.75
CA SER A 473 0.43 32.56 -0.26
C SER A 473 1.00 33.52 -1.30
N ALA A 474 0.71 33.30 -2.59
CA ALA A 474 1.14 34.08 -3.74
C ALA A 474 0.16 33.88 -4.91
N SER A 475 0.23 34.74 -5.93
CA SER A 475 -0.52 34.61 -7.18
C SER A 475 0.23 33.74 -8.20
N ALA A 476 -0.52 33.06 -9.07
CA ALA A 476 0.01 32.26 -10.16
C ALA A 476 -0.60 32.69 -11.50
N THR A 477 0.22 32.94 -12.51
CA THR A 477 -0.21 33.39 -13.84
C THR A 477 0.59 32.68 -14.92
N THR A 478 -0.07 32.17 -15.95
CA THR A 478 0.59 31.51 -17.08
C THR A 478 1.45 32.49 -17.87
N GLN A 479 2.59 32.05 -18.39
CA GLN A 479 3.44 32.81 -19.31
C GLN A 479 3.16 32.43 -20.77
N GLU A 480 2.68 31.23 -21.01
CA GLU A 480 2.34 30.69 -22.33
C GLU A 480 1.07 29.83 -22.27
N GLU A 481 0.64 29.25 -23.40
CA GLU A 481 -0.42 28.24 -23.40
C GLU A 481 -0.01 27.11 -22.46
N THR A 482 -0.81 26.88 -21.42
CA THR A 482 -0.44 26.01 -20.30
C THR A 482 -1.55 24.99 -20.04
N VAL A 483 -1.15 23.73 -19.93
CA VAL A 483 -2.01 22.61 -19.54
C VAL A 483 -1.72 22.25 -18.08
N LEU A 484 -2.76 22.26 -17.25
CA LEU A 484 -2.68 21.91 -15.84
C LEU A 484 -3.53 20.67 -15.54
N LEU A 485 -3.06 19.83 -14.62
CA LEU A 485 -3.91 18.87 -13.90
C LEU A 485 -4.28 19.46 -12.55
N ARG A 486 -5.58 19.71 -12.34
CA ARG A 486 -6.13 20.14 -11.06
C ARG A 486 -6.55 18.94 -10.24
N ILE A 487 -6.12 18.91 -8.99
CA ILE A 487 -6.57 17.93 -7.98
C ILE A 487 -7.24 18.74 -6.88
N SER A 488 -8.49 18.41 -6.54
CA SER A 488 -9.21 19.08 -5.45
C SER A 488 -8.60 18.72 -4.10
N GLY A 489 -8.78 19.60 -3.11
CA GLY A 489 -8.29 19.38 -1.75
C GLY A 489 -8.97 18.18 -1.08
N GLU A 490 -10.28 18.01 -1.30
CA GLU A 490 -11.04 16.85 -0.80
C GLU A 490 -10.47 15.54 -1.34
N ASP A 491 -10.31 15.45 -2.67
CA ASP A 491 -9.71 14.31 -3.35
C ASP A 491 -8.28 14.03 -2.86
N PHE A 492 -7.49 15.09 -2.68
CA PHE A 492 -6.13 14.98 -2.17
C PHE A 492 -6.09 14.44 -0.73
N PHE A 493 -6.99 14.90 0.15
CA PHE A 493 -7.10 14.39 1.52
C PHE A 493 -7.61 12.96 1.57
N ASP A 494 -8.57 12.59 0.73
CA ASP A 494 -9.08 11.22 0.63
C ASP A 494 -8.00 10.25 0.14
N LEU A 495 -7.17 10.68 -0.81
CA LEU A 495 -5.98 9.94 -1.25
C LEU A 495 -4.96 9.77 -0.12
N MET A 496 -4.67 10.83 0.64
CA MET A 496 -3.78 10.73 1.81
C MET A 496 -4.33 9.83 2.91
N GLY A 497 -5.65 9.84 3.14
CA GLY A 497 -6.30 9.02 4.15
C GLY A 497 -6.33 7.53 3.81
N SER A 498 -6.29 7.20 2.52
CA SER A 498 -6.35 5.82 2.02
C SER A 498 -4.97 5.22 1.71
N ARG A 499 -3.96 6.04 1.41
CA ARG A 499 -2.66 5.59 0.88
C ARG A 499 -1.48 6.27 1.59
N MET A 500 -0.84 5.54 2.50
CA MET A 500 0.30 6.04 3.29
C MET A 500 1.51 6.41 2.43
N ASP A 501 1.71 5.74 1.28
CA ASP A 501 2.84 6.00 0.39
C ASP A 501 2.79 7.41 -0.20
N ILE A 502 1.58 7.92 -0.50
CA ILE A 502 1.35 9.28 -0.96
C ILE A 502 1.77 10.29 0.12
N VAL A 503 1.33 10.06 1.37
CA VAL A 503 1.67 10.91 2.51
C VAL A 503 3.18 10.98 2.73
N GLN A 504 3.86 9.83 2.66
CA GLN A 504 5.32 9.77 2.81
C GLN A 504 6.04 10.52 1.67
N GLY A 505 5.55 10.40 0.43
CA GLY A 505 6.07 11.15 -0.72
C GLY A 505 5.98 12.67 -0.50
N ILE A 506 4.81 13.16 -0.10
CA ILE A 506 4.57 14.58 0.21
C ILE A 506 5.52 15.06 1.32
N MET A 507 5.58 14.33 2.44
CA MET A 507 6.46 14.69 3.56
C MET A 507 7.93 14.76 3.15
N ARG A 508 8.38 13.86 2.28
CA ARG A 508 9.76 13.85 1.77
C ARG A 508 10.05 15.09 0.92
N VAL A 509 9.13 15.48 0.04
CA VAL A 509 9.26 16.68 -0.79
C VAL A 509 9.27 17.96 0.05
N LEU A 510 8.32 18.11 0.98
CA LEU A 510 8.26 19.27 1.88
C LEU A 510 9.53 19.39 2.73
N THR A 511 10.01 18.27 3.27
CA THR A 511 11.25 18.23 4.06
C THR A 511 12.46 18.60 3.21
N ARG A 512 12.52 18.16 1.94
CA ARG A 512 13.60 18.52 1.02
C ARG A 512 13.58 20.02 0.69
N ARG A 513 12.42 20.57 0.31
CA ARG A 513 12.25 22.02 0.05
C ARG A 513 12.63 22.85 1.28
N LEU A 514 12.26 22.40 2.48
CA LEU A 514 12.65 23.07 3.72
C LEU A 514 14.17 23.06 3.92
N ARG A 515 14.85 21.93 3.65
CA ARG A 515 16.32 21.88 3.72
C ARG A 515 16.97 22.80 2.70
N GLU A 516 16.45 22.85 1.47
CA GLU A 516 16.94 23.74 0.41
C GLU A 516 16.73 25.23 0.77
N ALA A 517 15.62 25.58 1.43
CA ALA A 517 15.35 26.94 1.86
C ALA A 517 16.19 27.39 3.07
N ILE A 518 16.65 26.45 3.90
CA ILE A 518 17.49 26.71 5.07
C ILE A 518 19.00 26.64 4.74
N ALA A 519 19.36 25.91 3.67
CA ALA A 519 20.74 25.82 3.16
C ALA A 519 21.14 27.09 2.40
#